data_AF-A0A956MBK8-F1
#
_entry.id   AF-A0A956MBK8-F1
#
_cell.length_a   1.000
_cell.length_b   1.000
_cell.length_c   1.000
_cell.angle_alpha   90.00
_cell.angle_beta   90.00
_cell.angle_gamma   90.00
#
_symmetry.space_group_name_H-M   'P 1'
#
loop_
_entity.id
_entity.type
_entity.pdbx_description
1 polymer ?
#
loop_
_entity_poly.entity_id
_entity_poly.type
_entity_poly.pdbx_seq_one_letter_code
_entity_poly.pdbx_strand_id
1 'polypeptide(L)'
;MKFEKKTATYKDLGILELENGVILKWDQLELPFGSIVEIVVEYVDIDYLRGTNGIVWATYDLEQAEIIRSALEAQGIASEIGQNLLIDVKLHVLKITNVSHRTAAIDFIWRSDEGLKLLADWHYPLGTHNESFVRWLEGR
;
A
#
# COMPACT_ATOMS: atom_id res chain seq x y z
N MET A 1 -5.48 -13.94 -2.13
CA MET A 1 -6.79 -13.31 -2.39
C MET A 1 -7.54 -13.25 -1.08
N LYS A 2 -7.79 -12.04 -0.56
CA LYS A 2 -8.52 -11.83 0.69
C LYS A 2 -9.65 -10.83 0.41
N PHE A 3 -10.86 -11.16 0.86
CA PHE A 3 -12.05 -10.33 0.67
C PHE A 3 -12.44 -9.70 2.01
N GLU A 4 -12.76 -8.42 2.01
CA GLU A 4 -13.27 -7.73 3.19
C GLU A 4 -14.66 -7.18 2.89
N LYS A 5 -15.60 -7.44 3.80
CA LYS A 5 -16.97 -6.96 3.72
C LYS A 5 -17.08 -5.68 4.55
N LYS A 6 -17.37 -4.55 3.91
CA LYS A 6 -17.56 -3.27 4.61
C LYS A 6 -18.93 -2.69 4.36
N THR A 7 -19.41 -1.97 5.37
CA THR A 7 -20.57 -1.08 5.26
C THR A 7 -20.05 0.33 4.97
N ALA A 8 -20.69 1.03 4.04
CA ALA A 8 -20.31 2.37 3.63
C ALA A 8 -21.55 3.27 3.66
N THR A 9 -21.34 4.56 3.90
CA THR A 9 -22.42 5.56 3.90
C THR A 9 -22.43 6.28 2.55
N TYR A 10 -23.54 6.16 1.81
CA TYR A 10 -23.76 6.88 0.56
C TYR A 10 -23.91 8.39 0.83
N LYS A 11 -23.01 9.20 0.26
CA LYS A 11 -22.95 10.67 0.48
C LYS A 11 -23.30 11.51 -0.76
N ASP A 12 -23.97 10.91 -1.75
CA ASP A 12 -24.41 11.53 -3.02
C ASP A 12 -23.41 11.46 -4.20
N LEU A 13 -23.93 11.59 -5.43
CA LEU A 13 -23.20 11.63 -6.72
C LEU A 13 -22.11 10.57 -6.89
N GLY A 14 -22.44 9.34 -6.49
CA GLY A 14 -21.59 8.20 -6.71
C GLY A 14 -20.28 8.20 -5.95
N ILE A 15 -20.25 8.89 -4.81
CA ILE A 15 -19.12 8.86 -3.89
C ILE A 15 -19.48 8.01 -2.68
N LEU A 16 -18.69 6.97 -2.43
CA LEU A 16 -18.66 6.27 -1.15
C LEU A 16 -17.34 6.49 -0.44
N GLU A 17 -17.45 6.89 0.81
CA GLU A 17 -16.33 7.01 1.72
C GLU A 17 -16.36 5.81 2.67
N LEU A 18 -15.35 4.96 2.57
CA LEU A 18 -15.14 3.83 3.45
C LEU A 18 -14.48 4.31 4.76
N GLU A 19 -14.70 3.59 5.87
CA GLU A 19 -14.18 3.96 7.19
C GLU A 19 -12.63 4.07 7.25
N ASN A 20 -11.93 3.45 6.30
CA ASN A 20 -10.47 3.53 6.17
C ASN A 20 -9.98 4.69 5.28
N GLY A 21 -10.85 5.61 4.89
CA GLY A 21 -10.50 6.78 4.07
C GLY A 21 -10.38 6.48 2.57
N VAL A 22 -10.72 5.27 2.12
CA VAL A 22 -10.82 4.98 0.68
C VAL A 22 -12.10 5.59 0.13
N ILE A 23 -11.95 6.37 -0.94
CA ILE A 23 -13.05 7.01 -1.65
C ILE A 23 -13.30 6.24 -2.95
N LEU A 24 -14.45 5.55 -3.03
CA LEU A 24 -14.96 5.00 -4.27
C LEU A 24 -15.76 6.09 -4.98
N LYS A 25 -15.46 6.33 -6.26
CA LYS A 25 -16.19 7.28 -7.10
C LYS A 25 -16.67 6.59 -8.37
N TRP A 26 -17.88 6.91 -8.80
CA TRP A 26 -18.39 6.51 -10.11
C TRP A 26 -19.22 7.64 -10.72
N ASP A 27 -19.10 7.79 -12.04
CA ASP A 27 -19.74 8.88 -12.78
C ASP A 27 -21.23 8.63 -13.04
N GLN A 28 -21.66 7.37 -13.16
CA GLN A 28 -23.07 6.96 -13.29
C GLN A 28 -23.31 5.59 -12.65
N LEU A 29 -24.14 5.54 -11.61
CA LEU A 29 -24.70 4.30 -11.07
C LEU A 29 -26.16 4.59 -10.69
N GLU A 30 -27.09 4.09 -11.49
CA GLU A 30 -28.52 4.16 -11.19
C GLU A 30 -28.95 2.86 -10.52
N LEU A 31 -29.42 2.96 -9.27
CA LEU A 31 -29.92 1.82 -8.51
C LEU A 31 -31.39 2.05 -8.13
N PRO A 32 -32.28 1.04 -8.29
CA PRO A 32 -33.67 1.15 -7.86
C PRO A 32 -33.79 1.46 -6.36
N PHE A 33 -34.80 2.25 -5.99
CA PHE A 33 -35.12 2.51 -4.60
C PHE A 33 -35.40 1.19 -3.84
N GLY A 34 -34.74 1.00 -2.69
CA GLY A 34 -34.80 -0.24 -1.90
C GLY A 34 -33.73 -1.29 -2.24
N SER A 35 -32.80 -0.98 -3.15
CA SER A 35 -31.66 -1.87 -3.45
C SER A 35 -30.73 -2.01 -2.25
N ILE A 36 -30.30 -3.24 -1.96
CA ILE A 36 -29.19 -3.52 -1.04
C ILE A 36 -27.93 -3.58 -1.89
N VAL A 37 -26.98 -2.69 -1.64
CA VAL A 37 -25.68 -2.68 -2.31
C VAL A 37 -24.67 -3.35 -1.41
N GLU A 38 -24.11 -4.46 -1.87
CA GLU A 38 -22.94 -5.09 -1.25
C GLU A 38 -21.71 -4.69 -2.05
N ILE A 39 -20.73 -4.09 -1.37
CA ILE A 39 -19.50 -3.63 -1.98
C ILE A 39 -18.38 -4.49 -1.47
N VAL A 40 -17.79 -5.22 -2.40
CA VAL A 40 -16.58 -6.00 -2.15
C VAL A 40 -15.42 -5.18 -2.71
N VAL A 41 -14.62 -4.61 -1.81
CA VAL A 41 -13.37 -3.95 -2.20
C VAL A 41 -12.30 -5.02 -2.21
N GLU A 42 -11.84 -5.35 -3.42
CA GLU A 42 -10.66 -6.19 -3.57
C GLU A 42 -9.43 -5.29 -3.51
N TYR A 43 -8.69 -5.38 -2.40
CA TYR A 43 -7.35 -4.85 -2.35
C TYR A 43 -6.43 -5.84 -3.05
N VAL A 44 -6.01 -5.51 -4.27
CA VAL A 44 -4.95 -6.28 -4.91
C VAL A 44 -3.66 -5.80 -4.27
N ASP A 45 -2.98 -6.68 -3.54
CA ASP A 45 -1.79 -6.35 -2.73
C ASP A 45 -0.71 -5.57 -3.54
N ILE A 46 -0.70 -5.73 -4.86
CA ILE A 46 0.15 -5.00 -5.80
C ILE A 46 -0.07 -3.47 -5.82
N ASP A 47 -1.22 -2.96 -5.38
CA ASP A 47 -1.54 -1.53 -5.45
C ASP A 47 -0.66 -0.68 -4.53
N TYR A 48 -0.16 -1.27 -3.43
CA TYR A 48 0.84 -0.65 -2.56
C TYR A 48 2.26 -0.62 -3.17
N LEU A 49 2.49 -1.36 -4.25
CA LEU A 49 3.78 -1.46 -4.94
C LEU A 49 3.81 -0.67 -6.27
N ARG A 50 2.67 -0.11 -6.69
CA ARG A 50 2.49 0.56 -7.98
C ARG A 50 2.75 2.07 -7.99
N GLY A 51 2.99 2.69 -6.83
CA GLY A 51 3.17 4.16 -6.76
C GLY A 51 1.86 4.95 -6.61
N THR A 52 0.72 4.27 -6.46
CA THR A 52 -0.60 4.90 -6.33
C THR A 52 -0.64 5.79 -5.08
N ASN A 53 -1.14 7.02 -5.22
CA ASN A 53 -1.12 8.05 -4.16
C ASN A 53 0.28 8.32 -3.59
N GLY A 54 1.34 8.08 -4.38
CA GLY A 54 2.72 8.21 -3.97
C GLY A 54 3.22 7.10 -3.07
N ILE A 55 2.42 6.07 -2.78
CA ILE A 55 2.84 4.93 -1.97
C ILE A 55 3.70 4.00 -2.82
N VAL A 56 4.95 3.80 -2.41
CA VAL A 56 5.93 2.97 -3.13
C VAL A 56 6.27 1.67 -2.41
N TRP A 57 5.88 1.56 -1.14
CA TRP A 57 6.06 0.37 -0.32
C TRP A 57 5.08 0.33 0.85
N ALA A 58 4.77 -0.88 1.33
CA ALA A 58 4.01 -1.10 2.54
C ALA A 58 4.57 -2.32 3.30
N THR A 59 4.60 -2.22 4.62
CA THR A 59 5.05 -3.27 5.53
C THR A 59 4.24 -3.26 6.82
N TYR A 60 4.13 -4.41 7.49
CA TYR A 60 3.58 -4.54 8.84
C TYR A 60 4.56 -4.07 9.92
N ASP A 61 5.84 -3.94 9.60
CA ASP A 61 6.93 -3.63 10.52
C ASP A 61 7.41 -2.17 10.37
N LEU A 62 7.32 -1.41 11.47
CA LEU A 62 7.79 -0.02 11.49
C LEU A 62 9.30 0.09 11.30
N GLU A 63 10.08 -0.81 11.90
CA GLU A 63 11.54 -0.80 11.80
C GLU A 63 11.97 -1.01 10.35
N GLN A 64 11.32 -1.95 9.65
CA GLN A 64 11.53 -2.14 8.23
C GLN A 64 11.23 -0.87 7.42
N ALA A 65 10.12 -0.18 7.71
CA ALA A 65 9.77 1.07 7.04
C ALA A 65 10.82 2.18 7.28
N GLU A 66 11.32 2.31 8.50
CA GLU A 66 12.35 3.30 8.86
C GLU A 66 13.68 3.02 8.17
N ILE A 67 14.11 1.76 8.13
CA ILE A 67 15.36 1.37 7.48
C ILE A 67 15.28 1.61 5.97
N ILE A 68 14.17 1.22 5.33
CA ILE A 68 13.99 1.48 3.89
C ILE A 68 13.92 3.00 3.61
N ARG A 69 13.28 3.79 4.47
CA ARG A 69 13.29 5.26 4.37
C ARG A 69 14.72 5.81 4.36
N SER A 70 15.54 5.38 5.31
CA SER A 70 16.95 5.81 5.39
C SER A 70 17.77 5.35 4.19
N ALA A 71 17.50 4.15 3.65
CA ALA A 71 18.14 3.69 2.41
C ALA A 71 17.76 4.56 1.21
N LEU A 72 16.50 4.97 1.07
CA LEU A 72 16.05 5.90 0.03
C LEU A 72 16.69 7.29 0.19
N GLU A 73 16.79 7.80 1.42
CA GLU A 73 17.45 9.08 1.71
C GLU A 73 18.92 9.06 1.28
N ALA A 74 19.62 7.94 1.49
CA ALA A 74 21.01 7.77 1.02
C ALA A 74 21.13 7.78 -0.51
N GLN A 75 20.05 7.45 -1.24
CA GLN A 75 19.95 7.58 -2.70
C GLN A 75 19.50 8.99 -3.14
N GLY A 76 19.33 9.94 -2.21
CA GLY A 76 18.80 11.27 -2.51
C GLY A 76 17.29 11.30 -2.74
N ILE A 77 16.57 10.25 -2.35
CA ILE A 77 15.12 10.13 -2.51
C ILE A 77 14.43 10.40 -1.16
N ALA A 78 13.87 11.60 -1.01
CA ALA A 78 13.08 11.93 0.16
C ALA A 78 11.76 11.14 0.20
N SER A 79 11.42 10.60 1.37
CA SER A 79 10.20 9.82 1.58
C SER A 79 9.64 10.01 2.99
N GLU A 80 8.33 9.78 3.14
CA GLU A 80 7.62 9.89 4.42
C GLU A 80 6.99 8.55 4.81
N ILE A 81 6.95 8.27 6.11
CA ILE A 81 6.23 7.09 6.63
C ILE A 81 4.82 7.54 7.04
N GLY A 82 3.83 6.97 6.38
CA GLY A 82 2.42 7.08 6.75
C GLY A 82 1.90 5.78 7.37
N GLN A 83 0.62 5.80 7.74
CA GLN A 83 -0.11 4.62 8.18
C GLN A 83 -1.35 4.44 7.32
N ASN A 84 -1.64 3.19 6.97
CA ASN A 84 -2.87 2.77 6.29
C ASN A 84 -3.43 1.52 6.99
N LEU A 85 -4.69 1.20 6.73
CA LEU A 85 -5.34 -0.03 7.18
C LEU A 85 -5.65 -0.93 5.98
N LEU A 86 -5.19 -2.18 6.05
CA LEU A 86 -5.54 -3.24 5.11
C LEU A 86 -6.21 -4.37 5.89
N ILE A 87 -7.53 -4.55 5.72
CA ILE A 87 -8.29 -5.63 6.36
C ILE A 87 -8.05 -5.66 7.88
N ASP A 88 -8.22 -4.50 8.52
CA ASP A 88 -7.96 -4.24 9.94
C ASP A 88 -6.51 -4.46 10.41
N VAL A 89 -5.58 -4.74 9.50
CA VAL A 89 -4.16 -4.78 9.79
C VAL A 89 -3.55 -3.42 9.49
N LYS A 90 -2.82 -2.89 10.48
CA LYS A 90 -2.07 -1.65 10.34
C LYS A 90 -0.86 -1.88 9.43
N LEU A 91 -0.74 -1.03 8.41
CA LEU A 91 0.42 -0.96 7.52
C LEU A 91 1.18 0.34 7.75
N HIS A 92 2.49 0.23 7.75
CA HIS A 92 3.42 1.33 7.59
C HIS A 92 3.72 1.50 6.10
N VAL A 93 3.40 2.67 5.55
CA VAL A 93 3.52 2.94 4.10
C VAL A 93 4.57 3.98 3.83
N LEU A 94 5.43 3.75 2.83
CA LEU A 94 6.39 4.75 2.37
C LEU A 94 5.80 5.55 1.23
N LYS A 95 5.80 6.87 1.39
CA LYS A 95 5.24 7.82 0.43
C LYS A 95 6.32 8.73 -0.15
N ILE A 96 6.31 8.87 -1.48
CA ILE A 96 7.15 9.81 -2.22
C ILE A 96 6.30 10.99 -2.68
N THR A 97 6.56 12.16 -2.12
CA THR A 97 5.88 13.42 -2.46
C THR A 97 6.30 13.91 -3.85
N ASN A 98 7.59 13.85 -4.17
CA ASN A 98 8.09 14.22 -5.49
C ASN A 98 7.83 13.11 -6.53
N VAL A 99 6.88 13.37 -7.44
CA VAL A 99 6.48 12.43 -8.49
C VAL A 99 7.66 11.94 -9.33
N SER A 100 8.67 12.77 -9.59
CA SER A 100 9.82 12.38 -10.42
C SER A 100 10.67 11.28 -9.79
N HIS A 101 10.61 11.09 -8.48
CA HIS A 101 11.39 10.07 -7.76
C HIS A 101 10.63 8.75 -7.55
N ARG A 102 9.33 8.70 -7.87
CA ARG A 102 8.48 7.52 -7.57
C ARG A 102 9.00 6.25 -8.24
N THR A 103 9.24 6.31 -9.55
CA THR A 103 9.74 5.15 -10.29
C THR A 103 11.10 4.70 -9.78
N ALA A 104 12.02 5.65 -9.52
CA ALA A 104 13.33 5.34 -8.97
C ALA A 104 13.24 4.67 -7.59
N ALA A 105 12.32 5.12 -6.73
CA ALA A 105 12.07 4.50 -5.43
C ALA A 105 11.52 3.07 -5.57
N ILE A 106 10.51 2.87 -6.43
CA ILE A 106 9.92 1.55 -6.70
C ILE A 106 11.00 0.60 -7.24
N ASP A 107 11.79 1.06 -8.21
CA ASP A 107 12.84 0.26 -8.82
C ASP A 107 13.93 -0.09 -7.80
N PHE A 108 14.36 0.88 -6.99
CA PHE A 108 15.32 0.65 -5.90
C PHE A 108 14.80 -0.33 -4.85
N ILE A 109 13.51 -0.27 -4.48
CA ILE A 109 12.98 -1.12 -3.41
C ILE A 109 12.79 -2.56 -3.88
N TRP A 110 12.23 -2.81 -5.06
CA TRP A 110 11.81 -4.18 -5.43
C TRP A 110 11.95 -4.59 -6.90
N ARG A 111 12.10 -3.67 -7.87
CA ARG A 111 12.15 -4.07 -9.31
C ARG A 111 13.57 -4.25 -9.85
N SER A 112 14.56 -3.55 -9.30
CA SER A 112 15.94 -3.59 -9.76
C SER A 112 16.76 -4.61 -8.97
N ASP A 113 17.66 -5.31 -9.69
CA ASP A 113 18.65 -6.22 -9.09
C ASP A 113 19.77 -5.47 -8.34
N GLU A 114 19.97 -4.19 -8.65
CA GLU A 114 20.96 -3.33 -7.97
C GLU A 114 20.39 -2.65 -6.71
N GLY A 115 19.10 -2.84 -6.46
CA GLY A 115 18.38 -2.28 -5.32
C GLY A 115 18.33 -3.21 -4.11
N LEU A 116 17.32 -3.01 -3.27
CA LEU A 116 17.05 -3.81 -2.09
C LEU A 116 16.45 -5.19 -2.44
N LYS A 117 15.76 -5.29 -3.60
CA LYS A 117 15.13 -6.50 -4.12
C LYS A 117 14.17 -7.16 -3.10
N LEU A 118 13.40 -6.33 -2.41
CA LEU A 118 12.48 -6.80 -1.38
C LEU A 118 11.22 -7.40 -1.98
N LEU A 119 10.71 -8.45 -1.34
CA LEU A 119 9.36 -8.96 -1.53
C LEU A 119 8.47 -8.38 -0.44
N ALA A 120 7.24 -8.01 -0.79
CA ALA A 120 6.32 -7.43 0.18
C ALA A 120 5.88 -8.44 1.23
N ASP A 121 5.51 -7.98 2.43
CA ASP A 121 5.29 -8.83 3.60
C ASP A 121 4.21 -9.92 3.41
N TRP A 122 3.19 -9.66 2.59
CA TRP A 122 2.15 -10.64 2.26
C TRP A 122 2.61 -11.80 1.38
N HIS A 123 3.88 -11.81 0.93
CA HIS A 123 4.51 -13.01 0.38
C HIS A 123 4.85 -14.04 1.48
N TYR A 124 4.89 -13.60 2.74
CA TYR A 124 5.23 -14.43 3.89
C TYR A 124 3.99 -14.68 4.77
N PRO A 125 3.96 -15.78 5.53
CA PRO A 125 2.90 -16.01 6.51
C PRO A 125 2.79 -14.87 7.52
N LEU A 126 1.56 -14.55 7.95
CA LEU A 126 1.32 -13.51 8.93
C LEU A 126 2.09 -13.81 10.23
N GLY A 127 2.79 -12.81 10.77
CA GLY A 127 3.58 -12.95 12.00
C GLY A 127 4.99 -13.50 11.79
N THR A 128 5.39 -13.79 10.55
CA THR A 128 6.78 -14.12 10.20
C THR A 128 7.53 -12.88 9.73
N HIS A 129 8.85 -12.88 9.89
CA HIS A 129 9.70 -11.82 9.37
C HIS A 129 9.75 -11.87 7.84
N ASN A 130 9.93 -10.70 7.22
CA ASN A 130 10.18 -10.58 5.80
C ASN A 130 11.58 -11.14 5.46
N GLU A 131 11.65 -12.36 4.93
CA GLU A 131 12.94 -13.02 4.69
C GLU A 131 13.81 -12.26 3.67
N SER A 132 13.22 -11.65 2.65
CA SER A 132 13.98 -10.85 1.68
C SER A 132 14.64 -9.63 2.33
N PHE A 133 13.98 -9.02 3.31
CA PHE A 133 14.56 -7.93 4.08
C PHE A 133 15.69 -8.40 4.99
N VAL A 134 15.52 -9.55 5.65
CA VAL A 134 16.59 -10.15 6.47
C VAL A 134 17.81 -10.49 5.61
N ARG A 135 17.62 -11.11 4.44
CA ARG A 135 18.72 -11.43 3.52
C ARG A 135 19.46 -10.17 3.06
N TRP A 136 18.72 -9.13 2.72
CA TRP A 136 19.31 -7.85 2.35
C TRP A 136 20.14 -7.24 3.49
N LEU A 137 19.65 -7.23 4.73
CA LEU A 137 20.41 -6.76 5.90
C LEU A 137 21.69 -7.57 6.14
N GLU A 138 21.65 -8.88 5.86
CA GLU A 138 22.79 -9.79 5.98
C GLU A 138 23.76 -9.72 4.78
N GLY A 139 23.43 -8.96 3.73
CA GLY A 139 24.23 -8.86 2.50
C GLY A 139 24.24 -10.15 1.67
N ARG A 140 23.12 -10.89 1.66
CA ARG A 140 22.95 -12.18 0.96
C ARG A 140 22.01 -12.13 -0.23
#